data_AF-R8BCA7-F1
#
_entry.id   AF-R8BCA7-F1
#
_cell.length_a   1.000
_cell.length_b   1.000
_cell.length_c   1.000
_cell.angle_alpha   90.00
_cell.angle_beta   90.00
_cell.angle_gamma   90.00
#
_symmetry.space_group_name_H-M   'P 1'
#
loop_
_entity.id
_entity.type
_entity.pdbx_description
1 polymer ?
#
loop_
_entity_poly.entity_id
_entity_poly.type
_entity_poly.pdbx_seq_one_letter_code
_entity_poly.pdbx_strand_id
1 'polypeptide(L)'
;MRRRLIPLLFTVFHFFETYRNLHLQYIQEHGHGVERVPYTLNPIEVQIMSMYDDRTLLQVHQVFPLVVSSFCRRLRPPSYVGRVEKTIRGYLRDKPPDEVHVAVLCLGGLRQVERFWEIKGYNTRRAAVDIWYSGIQETKETPKVAEPAEPKQRRGLMGLGRKKSSWGIRDAAKSSSHEKPLPPLPMEATMSPMDPVPNLVFNTSLSAGMPMGQLSIEQYKTLLDDLPVLQKIWLTTAEALILERKIVERPIDIKRNAQVMLELIREDGVAEEDEWWYGRGTSDSIRPPLEAIDEDPIE
;
A
#
# COMPACT_ATOMS: atom_id res chain seq x y z
N MET A 1 -18.35 -5.11 13.21
CA MET A 1 -17.32 -5.32 12.16
C MET A 1 -16.31 -4.19 12.01
N ARG A 2 -16.70 -2.98 11.56
CA ARG A 2 -15.77 -1.87 11.25
C ARG A 2 -14.85 -1.50 12.43
N ARG A 3 -15.41 -1.34 13.63
CA ARG A 3 -14.68 -1.01 14.86
C ARG A 3 -13.57 -2.00 15.20
N ARG A 4 -13.81 -3.30 14.99
CA ARG A 4 -12.85 -4.38 15.24
C ARG A 4 -11.77 -4.49 14.16
N LEU A 5 -12.14 -4.23 12.90
CA LEU A 5 -11.24 -4.42 11.76
C LEU A 5 -10.24 -3.27 11.60
N ILE A 6 -10.62 -2.03 11.93
CA ILE A 6 -9.79 -0.85 11.71
C ILE A 6 -8.43 -0.95 12.43
N PRO A 7 -8.36 -1.24 13.74
CA PRO A 7 -7.08 -1.38 14.43
C PRO A 7 -6.18 -2.45 13.81
N LEU A 8 -6.77 -3.59 13.42
CA LEU A 8 -6.04 -4.68 12.77
C LEU A 8 -5.50 -4.29 11.39
N LEU A 9 -6.27 -3.52 10.61
CA LEU A 9 -5.80 -2.97 9.33
C LEU A 9 -4.62 -2.03 9.55
N PHE A 10 -4.66 -1.17 10.56
CA PHE A 10 -3.52 -0.30 10.88
C PHE A 10 -2.28 -1.12 11.21
N THR A 11 -2.38 -2.21 11.96
CA THR A 11 -1.23 -3.09 12.22
C THR A 11 -0.72 -3.76 10.94
N VAL A 12 -1.61 -4.23 10.06
CA VAL A 12 -1.20 -4.82 8.76
C VAL A 12 -0.44 -3.80 7.91
N PHE A 13 -0.92 -2.56 7.82
CA PHE A 13 -0.24 -1.53 7.03
C PHE A 13 1.04 -1.01 7.68
N HIS A 14 1.06 -0.91 9.01
CA HIS A 14 2.27 -0.64 9.76
C HIS A 14 3.34 -1.72 9.48
N PHE A 15 2.96 -3.01 9.46
CA PHE A 15 3.86 -4.08 9.08
C PHE A 15 4.50 -3.86 7.69
N PHE A 16 3.69 -3.60 6.66
CA PHE A 16 4.21 -3.36 5.30
C PHE A 16 5.11 -2.12 5.21
N GLU A 17 4.77 -1.08 5.95
CA GLU A 17 5.58 0.13 6.03
C GLU A 17 6.94 -0.13 6.70
N THR A 18 6.94 -0.77 7.87
CA THR A 18 8.18 -1.10 8.58
C THR A 18 9.01 -2.09 7.78
N TYR A 19 8.37 -3.08 7.13
CA TYR A 19 9.03 -4.05 6.26
C TYR A 19 9.78 -3.35 5.15
N ARG A 20 9.13 -2.42 4.43
CA ARG A 20 9.78 -1.64 3.37
C ARG A 20 11.03 -0.92 3.85
N ASN A 21 10.95 -0.27 5.01
CA ASN A 21 12.05 0.52 5.55
C ASN A 21 13.23 -0.36 6.00
N LEU A 22 12.94 -1.43 6.76
CA LEU A 22 13.97 -2.37 7.21
C LEU A 22 14.58 -3.16 6.06
N HIS A 23 13.81 -3.49 5.02
CA HIS A 23 14.31 -4.18 3.83
C HIS A 23 15.27 -3.30 3.03
N LEU A 24 14.97 -2.00 2.90
CA LEU A 24 15.92 -1.04 2.33
C LEU A 24 17.19 -0.92 3.16
N GLN A 25 17.07 -0.83 4.48
CA GLN A 25 18.22 -0.78 5.38
C GLN A 25 19.08 -2.04 5.24
N TYR A 26 18.45 -3.23 5.23
CA TYR A 26 19.13 -4.50 5.06
C TYR A 26 19.92 -4.55 3.75
N ILE A 27 19.31 -4.13 2.63
CA ILE A 27 19.97 -4.09 1.32
C ILE A 27 21.16 -3.12 1.33
N GLN A 28 21.03 -1.97 2.00
CA GLN A 28 22.13 -1.00 2.12
C GLN A 28 23.30 -1.54 2.93
N GLU A 29 23.03 -2.26 4.02
CA GLU A 29 24.05 -2.83 4.91
C GLU A 29 24.75 -4.05 4.29
N HIS A 30 24.01 -4.93 3.62
CA HIS A 30 24.51 -6.22 3.15
C HIS A 30 24.83 -6.24 1.64
N GLY A 31 24.38 -5.24 0.89
CA GLY A 31 24.53 -5.16 -0.58
C GLY A 31 23.66 -6.15 -1.36
N HIS A 32 22.79 -6.91 -0.69
CA HIS A 32 21.89 -7.87 -1.29
C HIS A 32 20.58 -7.97 -0.51
N GLY A 33 19.55 -8.47 -1.17
CA GLY A 33 18.23 -8.68 -0.58
C GLY A 33 18.13 -9.95 0.26
N VAL A 34 17.10 -10.01 1.11
CA VAL A 34 16.93 -11.08 2.10
C VAL A 34 16.63 -12.43 1.43
N GLU A 35 15.91 -12.44 0.31
CA GLU A 35 15.57 -13.67 -0.42
C GLU A 35 16.81 -14.37 -1.01
N ARG A 36 17.96 -13.68 -1.08
CA ARG A 36 19.23 -14.26 -1.56
C ARG A 36 19.97 -15.08 -0.50
N VAL A 37 19.55 -15.01 0.76
CA VAL A 37 20.16 -15.72 1.88
C VAL A 37 19.22 -16.81 2.36
N PRO A 38 19.69 -18.04 2.61
CA PRO A 38 18.86 -19.04 3.26
C PRO A 38 18.56 -18.62 4.70
N TYR A 39 17.27 -18.56 5.04
CA TYR A 39 16.80 -18.29 6.39
C TYR A 39 15.72 -19.30 6.79
N THR A 40 15.60 -19.58 8.08
CA THR A 40 14.49 -20.39 8.63
C THR A 40 13.26 -19.51 8.86
N LEU A 41 13.47 -18.35 9.48
CA LEU A 41 12.50 -17.27 9.63
C LEU A 41 13.13 -16.00 9.07
N ASN A 42 12.32 -15.18 8.40
CA ASN A 42 12.82 -13.93 7.82
C ASN A 42 13.19 -12.97 8.95
N PRO A 43 14.46 -12.53 9.04
CA PRO A 43 14.92 -11.68 10.16
C PRO A 43 14.18 -10.34 10.22
N ILE A 44 13.78 -9.79 9.08
CA ILE A 44 13.00 -8.55 9.03
C ILE A 44 11.61 -8.76 9.62
N GLU A 45 10.94 -9.83 9.19
CA GLU A 45 9.59 -10.15 9.66
C GLU A 45 9.59 -10.42 11.17
N VAL A 46 10.57 -11.18 11.66
CA VAL A 46 10.74 -11.46 13.10
C VAL A 46 10.93 -10.17 13.89
N GLN A 47 11.79 -9.27 13.41
CA GLN A 47 12.01 -7.98 14.07
C GLN A 47 10.72 -7.18 14.18
N ILE A 48 9.92 -7.12 13.12
CA ILE A 48 8.66 -6.35 13.13
C ILE A 48 7.62 -6.99 14.03
N MET A 49 7.42 -8.30 13.89
CA MET A 49 6.43 -9.04 14.67
C MET A 49 6.78 -9.12 16.16
N SER A 50 8.06 -8.95 16.52
CA SER A 50 8.49 -8.79 17.91
C SER A 50 7.98 -7.51 18.58
N MET A 51 7.59 -6.49 17.80
CA MET A 51 7.02 -5.26 18.32
C MET A 51 5.54 -5.39 18.74
N TYR A 52 4.85 -6.44 18.29
CA TYR A 52 3.45 -6.67 18.60
C TYR A 52 3.31 -7.55 19.84
N ASP A 53 2.39 -7.17 20.72
CA ASP A 53 1.94 -8.01 21.82
C ASP A 53 1.22 -9.26 21.29
N ASP A 54 1.15 -10.29 22.13
CA ASP A 54 0.65 -11.60 21.75
C ASP A 54 -0.80 -11.57 21.25
N ARG A 55 -1.65 -10.70 21.82
CA ARG A 55 -3.04 -10.57 21.41
C ARG A 55 -3.13 -9.94 20.02
N THR A 56 -2.41 -8.84 19.78
CA THR A 56 -2.36 -8.19 18.47
C THR A 56 -1.80 -9.12 17.41
N LEU A 57 -0.68 -9.80 17.68
CA LEU A 57 -0.05 -10.72 16.74
C LEU A 57 -1.02 -11.83 16.32
N LEU A 58 -1.70 -12.46 17.27
CA LEU A 58 -2.68 -13.52 16.99
C LEU A 58 -3.89 -12.99 16.21
N GLN A 59 -4.48 -11.88 16.62
CA GLN A 59 -5.66 -11.32 15.96
C GLN A 59 -5.36 -10.87 14.53
N VAL A 60 -4.21 -10.23 14.31
CA VAL A 60 -3.78 -9.83 12.96
C VAL A 60 -3.50 -11.07 12.13
N HIS A 61 -2.83 -12.09 12.66
CA HIS A 61 -2.60 -13.35 11.93
C HIS A 61 -3.91 -14.02 11.51
N GLN A 62 -4.92 -14.05 12.37
CA GLN A 62 -6.24 -14.59 12.06
C GLN A 62 -6.99 -13.77 10.99
N VAL A 63 -6.82 -12.45 10.96
CA VAL A 63 -7.51 -11.55 10.03
C VAL A 63 -6.74 -11.34 8.72
N PHE A 64 -5.43 -11.54 8.70
CA PHE A 64 -4.55 -11.27 7.55
C PHE A 64 -5.03 -11.94 6.25
N PRO A 65 -5.40 -13.24 6.23
CA PRO A 65 -5.93 -13.88 5.02
C PRO A 65 -7.18 -13.20 4.47
N LEU A 66 -8.07 -12.70 5.34
CA LEU A 66 -9.28 -12.00 4.94
C LEU A 66 -8.97 -10.63 4.33
N VAL A 67 -8.04 -9.88 4.92
CA VAL A 67 -7.59 -8.57 4.43
C VAL A 67 -6.96 -8.71 3.05
N VAL A 68 -5.99 -9.62 2.91
CA VAL A 68 -5.32 -9.90 1.63
C VAL A 68 -6.33 -10.39 0.58
N SER A 69 -7.22 -11.30 0.95
CA SER A 69 -8.24 -11.81 0.01
C SER A 69 -9.21 -10.72 -0.43
N SER A 70 -9.62 -9.82 0.47
CA SER A 70 -10.47 -8.68 0.17
C SER A 70 -9.79 -7.75 -0.85
N PHE A 71 -8.53 -7.39 -0.60
CA PHE A 71 -7.73 -6.57 -1.49
C PHE A 71 -7.56 -7.23 -2.87
N CYS A 72 -7.13 -8.48 -2.92
CA CYS A 72 -6.94 -9.22 -4.18
C CYS A 72 -8.26 -9.39 -4.94
N ARG A 73 -9.39 -9.63 -4.26
CA ARG A 73 -10.70 -9.78 -4.91
C ARG A 73 -11.15 -8.49 -5.57
N ARG A 74 -10.87 -7.33 -4.99
CA ARG A 74 -11.19 -6.04 -5.59
C ARG A 74 -10.47 -5.80 -6.92
N LEU A 75 -9.32 -6.44 -7.12
CA LEU A 75 -8.54 -6.38 -8.36
C LEU A 75 -8.81 -7.56 -9.32
N ARG A 76 -9.77 -8.43 -8.99
CA ARG A 76 -10.20 -9.55 -9.84
C ARG A 76 -11.51 -9.22 -10.56
N PRO A 77 -11.74 -9.79 -11.75
CA PRO A 77 -13.03 -9.68 -12.39
C PRO A 77 -14.08 -10.40 -11.51
N PRO A 78 -15.35 -9.96 -11.50
CA PRO A 78 -16.36 -10.57 -10.66
C PRO A 78 -16.50 -12.07 -10.94
N SER A 79 -16.51 -12.88 -9.88
CA SER A 79 -16.40 -14.33 -9.95
C SER A 79 -17.66 -15.04 -10.48
N TYR A 80 -18.81 -14.36 -10.48
CA TYR A 80 -20.06 -14.87 -11.03
C TYR A 80 -20.13 -14.75 -12.56
N VAL A 81 -19.14 -14.09 -13.19
CA VAL A 81 -19.14 -13.80 -14.62
C VAL A 81 -18.38 -14.89 -15.35
N GLY A 82 -19.10 -15.70 -16.13
CA GLY A 82 -18.52 -16.77 -16.94
C GLY A 82 -17.60 -16.26 -18.07
N ARG A 83 -16.85 -17.14 -18.75
CA ARG A 83 -15.92 -16.72 -19.84
C ARG A 83 -16.62 -15.91 -20.93
N VAL A 84 -17.82 -16.32 -21.34
CA VAL A 84 -18.60 -15.64 -22.39
C VAL A 84 -19.10 -14.27 -21.91
N GLU A 85 -19.59 -14.20 -20.68
CA GLU A 85 -20.04 -12.93 -20.08
C GLU A 85 -18.88 -11.96 -19.84
N LYS A 86 -17.66 -12.47 -19.57
CA LYS A 86 -16.45 -11.62 -19.49
C LYS A 86 -16.16 -10.96 -20.83
N THR A 87 -16.32 -11.67 -21.94
CA THR A 87 -16.14 -11.10 -23.28
C THR A 87 -17.23 -10.08 -23.61
N ILE A 88 -18.49 -10.38 -23.28
CA ILE A 88 -19.64 -9.48 -23.54
C ILE A 88 -19.58 -8.22 -22.67
N ARG A 89 -19.24 -8.35 -21.38
CA ARG A 89 -19.08 -7.21 -20.45
C ARG A 89 -17.73 -6.50 -20.59
N GLY A 90 -16.86 -6.96 -21.48
CA GLY A 90 -15.57 -6.35 -21.76
C GLY A 90 -14.53 -6.49 -20.65
N TYR A 91 -14.64 -7.47 -19.75
CA TYR A 91 -13.60 -7.82 -18.76
C TYR A 91 -12.44 -8.56 -19.44
N LEU A 92 -11.75 -7.84 -20.33
CA LEU A 92 -10.70 -8.38 -21.19
C LEU A 92 -9.38 -8.64 -20.45
N ARG A 93 -9.18 -7.99 -19.30
CA ARG A 93 -7.94 -8.12 -18.52
C ARG A 93 -8.10 -9.17 -17.43
N ASP A 94 -7.11 -10.03 -17.28
CA ASP A 94 -7.03 -11.00 -16.19
C ASP A 94 -6.59 -10.35 -14.86
N LYS A 95 -6.73 -11.13 -13.79
CA LYS A 95 -6.26 -10.73 -12.45
C LYS A 95 -4.76 -10.37 -12.51
N PRO A 96 -4.30 -9.37 -11.73
CA PRO A 96 -2.87 -9.11 -11.59
C PRO A 96 -2.15 -10.36 -11.06
N PRO A 97 -0.87 -10.56 -11.44
CA PRO A 97 -0.03 -11.57 -10.81
C PRO A 97 0.26 -11.21 -9.34
N ASP A 98 0.63 -12.20 -8.54
CA ASP A 98 0.82 -12.02 -7.10
C ASP A 98 1.94 -11.00 -6.77
N GLU A 99 2.97 -10.91 -7.60
CA GLU A 99 4.05 -9.90 -7.50
C GLU A 99 3.51 -8.47 -7.51
N VAL A 100 2.47 -8.19 -8.31
CA VAL A 100 1.85 -6.87 -8.37
C VAL A 100 1.09 -6.60 -7.08
N HIS A 101 0.42 -7.60 -6.50
CA HIS A 101 -0.27 -7.42 -5.23
C HIS A 101 0.69 -7.11 -4.08
N VAL A 102 1.83 -7.80 -4.02
CA VAL A 102 2.89 -7.52 -3.06
C VAL A 102 3.45 -6.12 -3.27
N ALA A 103 3.77 -5.76 -4.52
CA ALA A 103 4.30 -4.44 -4.84
C ALA A 103 3.36 -3.33 -4.41
N VAL A 104 2.04 -3.47 -4.63
CA VAL A 104 1.07 -2.45 -4.18
C VAL A 104 1.11 -2.28 -2.67
N LEU A 105 1.17 -3.37 -1.90
CA LEU A 105 1.18 -3.31 -0.44
C LEU A 105 2.53 -2.85 0.12
N CYS A 106 3.64 -3.41 -0.33
CA CYS A 106 4.98 -3.15 0.17
C CYS A 106 5.61 -1.85 -0.38
N LEU A 107 5.26 -1.41 -1.58
CA LEU A 107 5.86 -0.22 -2.21
C LEU A 107 4.88 0.95 -2.23
N GLY A 108 3.62 0.70 -2.59
CA GLY A 108 2.57 1.72 -2.68
C GLY A 108 1.88 2.04 -1.36
N GLY A 109 1.76 1.07 -0.47
CA GLY A 109 1.12 1.22 0.84
C GLY A 109 -0.39 1.42 0.80
N LEU A 110 -0.96 1.77 1.96
CA LEU A 110 -2.40 1.96 2.15
C LEU A 110 -2.99 2.98 1.16
N ARG A 111 -2.28 4.08 0.89
CA ARG A 111 -2.76 5.13 -0.02
C ARG A 111 -2.93 4.64 -1.45
N GLN A 112 -2.00 3.81 -1.92
CA GLN A 112 -2.10 3.26 -3.27
C GLN A 112 -3.23 2.23 -3.35
N VAL A 113 -3.42 1.45 -2.28
CA VAL A 113 -4.58 0.54 -2.14
C VAL A 113 -5.88 1.31 -2.20
N GLU A 114 -6.02 2.37 -1.40
CA GLU A 114 -7.18 3.27 -1.35
C GLU A 114 -7.46 3.89 -2.73
N ARG A 115 -6.43 4.44 -3.38
CA ARG A 115 -6.55 5.02 -4.73
C ARG A 115 -7.10 4.00 -5.75
N PHE A 116 -6.68 2.74 -5.67
CA PHE A 116 -7.26 1.70 -6.53
C PHE A 116 -8.69 1.33 -6.13
N TRP A 117 -9.02 1.36 -4.85
CA TRP A 117 -10.37 1.08 -4.34
C TRP A 117 -11.40 2.12 -4.76
N GLU A 118 -11.01 3.40 -4.81
CA GLU A 118 -11.84 4.54 -5.23
C GLU A 118 -12.20 4.49 -6.73
N ILE A 119 -11.33 3.92 -7.57
CA ILE A 119 -11.59 3.82 -9.01
C ILE A 119 -12.79 2.90 -9.24
N LYS A 120 -13.87 3.45 -9.79
CA LYS A 120 -15.05 2.70 -10.21
C LYS A 120 -14.77 1.91 -11.50
N GLY A 121 -15.33 0.70 -11.58
CA GLY A 121 -15.19 -0.20 -12.73
C GLY A 121 -13.90 -1.04 -12.72
N TYR A 122 -14.05 -2.32 -13.07
CA TYR A 122 -12.95 -3.29 -13.08
C TYR A 122 -11.85 -2.94 -14.09
N ASN A 123 -12.21 -2.68 -15.35
CA ASN A 123 -11.23 -2.43 -16.41
C ASN A 123 -10.39 -1.18 -16.16
N THR A 124 -11.04 -0.08 -15.74
CA THR A 124 -10.37 1.18 -15.40
C THR A 124 -9.40 0.99 -14.24
N ARG A 125 -9.83 0.30 -13.18
CA ARG A 125 -8.98 -0.03 -12.04
C ARG A 125 -7.79 -0.89 -12.45
N ARG A 126 -8.04 -1.94 -13.24
CA ARG A 126 -6.99 -2.84 -13.73
C ARG A 126 -5.99 -2.10 -14.61
N ALA A 127 -6.44 -1.18 -15.45
CA ALA A 127 -5.58 -0.31 -16.26
C ALA A 127 -4.75 0.65 -15.41
N ALA A 128 -5.33 1.25 -14.36
CA ALA A 128 -4.59 2.08 -13.43
C ALA A 128 -3.50 1.30 -12.69
N VAL A 129 -3.77 0.04 -12.31
CA VAL A 129 -2.75 -0.85 -11.71
C VAL A 129 -1.63 -1.14 -12.70
N ASP A 130 -1.96 -1.45 -13.96
CA ASP A 130 -0.94 -1.70 -15.00
C ASP A 130 -0.07 -0.47 -15.24
N ILE A 131 -0.68 0.71 -15.41
CA ILE A 131 0.07 1.96 -15.62
C ILE A 131 0.99 2.26 -14.44
N TRP A 132 0.48 2.09 -13.22
CA TRP A 132 1.28 2.31 -12.00
C TRP A 132 2.45 1.33 -11.90
N TYR A 133 2.19 0.04 -12.10
CA TYR A 133 3.22 -0.99 -11.99
C TYR A 133 4.26 -0.89 -13.12
N SER A 134 3.82 -0.65 -14.35
CA SER A 134 4.71 -0.35 -15.47
C SER A 134 5.53 0.91 -15.22
N GLY A 135 4.99 1.96 -14.59
CA GLY A 135 5.79 3.13 -14.21
C GLY A 135 6.94 2.79 -13.25
N ILE A 136 6.71 1.85 -12.32
CA ILE A 136 7.74 1.35 -11.39
C ILE A 136 8.74 0.44 -12.13
N GLN A 137 8.31 -0.30 -13.14
CA GLN A 137 9.19 -1.14 -13.96
C GLN A 137 9.97 -0.36 -15.02
N GLU A 138 9.40 0.62 -15.70
CA GLU A 138 10.11 1.50 -16.63
C GLU A 138 11.18 2.30 -15.89
N THR A 139 10.93 2.60 -14.62
CA THR A 139 11.95 3.12 -13.72
C THR A 139 13.16 2.16 -13.63
N LYS A 140 12.98 0.84 -13.70
CA LYS A 140 14.04 -0.20 -13.80
C LYS A 140 14.93 -0.03 -15.04
N GLU A 141 14.35 0.38 -16.15
CA GLU A 141 15.06 0.61 -17.41
C GLU A 141 15.50 2.08 -17.52
N THR A 142 16.77 2.39 -17.29
CA THR A 142 17.33 3.68 -17.75
C THR A 142 17.09 3.85 -19.25
N PRO A 143 16.85 5.09 -19.73
CA PRO A 143 16.19 5.33 -21.00
C PRO A 143 16.94 4.66 -22.14
N LYS A 144 16.23 3.89 -22.97
CA LYS A 144 16.68 3.66 -24.35
C LYS A 144 16.94 5.04 -24.92
N VAL A 145 18.21 5.34 -25.18
CA VAL A 145 18.65 6.49 -25.95
C VAL A 145 17.76 6.52 -27.18
N ALA A 146 16.87 7.51 -27.24
CA ALA A 146 16.09 7.79 -28.41
C ALA A 146 17.09 8.22 -29.49
N GLU A 147 17.53 7.28 -30.32
CA GLU A 147 18.05 7.62 -31.63
C GLU A 147 16.92 8.35 -32.38
N PRO A 148 17.17 9.55 -32.94
CA PRO A 148 16.16 10.26 -33.70
C PRO A 148 15.94 9.53 -35.04
N ALA A 149 14.99 8.60 -35.06
CA ALA A 149 14.51 8.03 -36.31
C ALA A 149 13.62 9.06 -37.02
N GLU A 150 14.21 9.64 -38.06
CA GLU A 150 13.64 10.61 -38.99
C GLU A 150 12.23 10.23 -39.51
N PRO A 151 11.33 11.21 -39.71
CA PRO A 151 9.99 10.95 -40.20
C PRO A 151 10.00 10.62 -41.70
N LYS A 152 9.99 9.33 -42.05
CA LYS A 152 9.71 8.91 -43.43
C LYS A 152 8.23 9.11 -43.75
N GLN A 153 7.97 10.24 -44.43
CA GLN A 153 6.80 10.47 -45.26
C GLN A 153 6.60 9.32 -46.27
N ARG A 154 5.35 8.86 -46.44
CA ARG A 154 4.82 8.42 -47.74
C ARG A 154 3.28 8.36 -47.74
N ARG A 155 2.69 9.33 -48.43
CA ARG A 155 1.55 9.30 -49.38
C ARG A 155 0.47 8.23 -49.09
N GLY A 156 -0.80 8.52 -48.77
CA GLY A 156 -1.70 9.53 -49.32
C GLY A 156 -2.74 8.85 -50.22
N LEU A 157 -4.03 8.86 -49.82
CA LEU A 157 -5.17 8.71 -50.72
C LEU A 157 -6.40 9.41 -50.13
N MET A 158 -7.06 10.14 -51.02
CA MET A 158 -8.05 11.19 -50.82
C MET A 158 -9.41 10.67 -50.31
N GLY A 159 -10.18 11.55 -49.66
CA GLY A 159 -11.62 11.34 -49.51
C GLY A 159 -12.38 12.38 -48.67
N LEU A 160 -12.66 13.56 -49.25
CA LEU A 160 -13.77 14.50 -48.99
C LEU A 160 -14.16 14.82 -47.52
N GLY A 161 -13.82 16.00 -46.96
CA GLY A 161 -14.53 17.26 -47.18
C GLY A 161 -15.62 17.46 -46.10
N ARG A 162 -15.56 18.44 -45.20
CA ARG A 162 -15.92 19.84 -45.46
C ARG A 162 -15.47 20.80 -44.33
N LYS A 163 -15.08 21.98 -44.78
CA LYS A 163 -14.56 23.19 -44.10
C LYS A 163 -15.52 23.75 -43.02
N LYS A 164 -15.07 24.50 -42.01
CA LYS A 164 -14.78 25.96 -42.05
C LYS A 164 -14.02 26.40 -40.77
N SER A 165 -12.83 26.96 -40.93
CA SER A 165 -12.41 28.39 -40.72
C SER A 165 -12.10 28.73 -39.25
N SER A 166 -10.83 28.87 -38.87
CA SER A 166 -9.96 30.04 -39.08
C SER A 166 -10.43 31.25 -38.27
N TRP A 167 -9.70 31.56 -37.21
CA TRP A 167 -9.14 32.90 -36.92
C TRP A 167 -7.97 32.74 -35.95
N GLY A 168 -6.82 33.28 -36.35
CA GLY A 168 -5.69 33.58 -35.48
C GLY A 168 -5.52 35.09 -35.37
N ILE A 169 -4.86 35.53 -34.31
CA ILE A 169 -4.02 36.74 -34.15
C ILE A 169 -3.63 36.73 -32.65
N ARG A 170 -2.39 36.38 -32.27
CA ARG A 170 -1.11 37.14 -32.24
C ARG A 170 -0.93 37.99 -30.97
N ASP A 171 0.03 37.53 -30.17
CA ASP A 171 0.99 38.18 -29.27
C ASP A 171 0.79 39.64 -28.83
N ALA A 172 0.95 39.87 -27.51
CA ALA A 172 1.70 41.01 -26.99
C ALA A 172 2.28 40.69 -25.59
N ALA A 173 3.62 40.73 -25.50
CA ALA A 173 4.41 40.68 -24.28
C ALA A 173 4.61 42.08 -23.67
N LYS A 174 4.84 42.15 -22.34
CA LYS A 174 5.79 43.02 -21.58
C LYS A 174 5.42 43.03 -20.08
N SER A 175 6.21 42.42 -19.19
CA SER A 175 7.44 42.92 -18.49
C SER A 175 7.17 43.89 -17.32
N SER A 176 7.38 43.46 -16.08
CA SER A 176 8.37 43.92 -15.06
C SER A 176 7.71 43.64 -13.68
N SER A 177 8.37 43.29 -12.57
CA SER A 177 9.62 43.76 -11.98
C SER A 177 10.12 42.79 -10.88
N HIS A 178 11.42 42.92 -10.58
CA HIS A 178 12.19 42.27 -9.51
C HIS A 178 11.76 42.66 -8.07
N GLU A 179 12.10 41.78 -7.09
CA GLU A 179 12.81 42.03 -5.80
C GLU A 179 12.32 41.03 -4.71
N LYS A 180 13.05 39.95 -4.44
CA LYS A 180 14.09 39.68 -3.41
C LYS A 180 13.59 39.46 -1.95
N PRO A 181 14.23 38.54 -1.19
CA PRO A 181 13.69 37.90 0.02
C PRO A 181 14.24 38.48 1.34
N LEU A 182 13.48 38.32 2.43
CA LEU A 182 13.85 38.76 3.78
C LEU A 182 14.53 37.64 4.62
N PRO A 183 15.44 37.99 5.57
CA PRO A 183 16.41 37.07 6.20
C PRO A 183 15.93 36.41 7.53
N PRO A 184 16.64 35.37 8.02
CA PRO A 184 16.28 34.63 9.23
C PRO A 184 16.83 35.26 10.52
N LEU A 185 16.11 35.09 11.63
CA LEU A 185 16.51 35.47 12.99
C LEU A 185 17.24 34.31 13.71
N PRO A 186 18.30 34.57 14.48
CA PRO A 186 19.05 33.57 15.23
C PRO A 186 18.59 33.49 16.71
N MET A 187 18.68 32.30 17.31
CA MET A 187 18.72 32.16 18.77
C MET A 187 19.62 30.97 19.15
N GLU A 188 20.77 31.29 19.74
CA GLU A 188 21.70 30.39 20.44
C GLU A 188 21.10 29.99 21.81
N ALA A 189 21.01 28.70 22.12
CA ALA A 189 21.97 27.85 22.86
C ALA A 189 21.79 27.88 24.40
N THR A 190 21.62 26.70 25.02
CA THR A 190 22.29 26.28 26.29
C THR A 190 22.12 24.76 26.47
N MET A 191 23.14 24.12 27.04
CA MET A 191 23.48 22.69 26.98
C MET A 191 22.89 21.81 28.10
N SER A 192 22.75 20.50 27.86
CA SER A 192 23.38 19.45 28.70
C SER A 192 23.29 18.04 28.08
N PRO A 193 24.25 17.14 28.38
CA PRO A 193 24.39 15.84 27.74
C PRO A 193 23.72 14.73 28.58
N MET A 194 22.81 13.98 27.99
CA MET A 194 22.41 12.66 28.50
C MET A 194 22.10 11.76 27.31
N ASP A 195 22.58 10.53 27.40
CA ASP A 195 22.62 9.52 26.34
C ASP A 195 21.29 9.34 25.58
N PRO A 196 21.32 9.16 24.25
CA PRO A 196 20.11 9.00 23.49
C PRO A 196 19.59 7.57 23.64
N VAL A 197 18.67 7.36 24.56
CA VAL A 197 17.65 6.32 24.38
C VAL A 197 16.84 6.74 23.16
N PRO A 198 16.72 5.93 22.09
CA PRO A 198 15.96 6.34 20.92
C PRO A 198 14.47 6.38 21.28
N ASN A 199 13.98 7.58 21.56
CA ASN A 199 12.56 7.88 21.73
C ASN A 199 11.81 7.61 20.41
N LEU A 200 11.36 6.36 20.23
CA LEU A 200 10.53 5.93 19.09
C LEU A 200 9.24 6.77 18.92
N VAL A 201 8.78 7.42 19.99
CA VAL A 201 7.52 8.18 20.02
C VAL A 201 7.63 9.57 19.38
N PHE A 202 8.83 10.12 19.19
CA PHE A 202 9.01 11.47 18.59
C PHE A 202 9.57 11.45 17.16
N ASN A 203 10.05 10.31 16.67
CA ASN A 203 10.40 10.13 15.26
C ASN A 203 9.17 9.92 14.36
N THR A 204 7.97 9.82 14.94
CA THR A 204 6.66 9.77 14.26
C THR A 204 6.03 11.15 14.05
N SER A 205 6.80 12.23 14.25
CA SER A 205 6.33 13.60 14.06
C SER A 205 5.82 13.81 12.62
N LEU A 206 4.78 14.64 12.44
CA LEU A 206 4.26 15.06 11.12
C LEU A 206 5.33 15.64 10.16
N SER A 207 6.54 15.92 10.68
CA SER A 207 7.73 16.34 9.93
C SER A 207 8.52 15.20 9.28
N ALA A 208 8.32 13.93 9.68
CA ALA A 208 9.00 12.76 9.11
C ALA A 208 8.49 12.38 7.70
N GLY A 209 7.51 13.14 7.19
CA GLY A 209 6.86 12.88 5.91
C GLY A 209 5.67 11.95 6.04
N MET A 210 4.96 11.76 4.93
CA MET A 210 3.82 10.84 4.90
C MET A 210 4.27 9.39 5.05
N PRO A 211 3.49 8.54 5.75
CA PRO A 211 3.78 7.11 5.82
C PRO A 211 3.84 6.52 4.42
N MET A 212 4.84 5.66 4.22
CA MET A 212 5.21 5.13 2.91
C MET A 212 5.41 6.19 1.81
N GLY A 213 6.18 7.24 2.10
CA GLY A 213 6.59 8.26 1.12
C GLY A 213 7.21 7.69 -0.16
N GLN A 214 7.27 8.50 -1.22
CA GLN A 214 7.81 8.09 -2.51
C GLN A 214 9.28 7.67 -2.36
N LEU A 215 9.61 6.46 -2.83
CA LEU A 215 10.99 5.98 -2.88
C LEU A 215 11.74 6.59 -4.07
N SER A 216 13.08 6.61 -3.98
CA SER A 216 13.89 6.92 -5.14
C SER A 216 13.78 5.82 -6.20
N ILE A 217 14.10 6.18 -7.43
CA ILE A 217 14.11 5.26 -8.58
C ILE A 217 14.94 4.01 -8.28
N GLU A 218 16.13 4.20 -7.69
CA GLU A 218 17.05 3.10 -7.37
C GLU A 218 16.49 2.18 -6.27
N GLN A 219 15.86 2.76 -5.25
CA GLN A 219 15.23 2.01 -4.16
C GLN A 219 14.05 1.16 -4.63
N TYR A 220 13.26 1.66 -5.59
CA TYR A 220 12.20 0.85 -6.19
C TYR A 220 12.77 -0.37 -6.93
N LYS A 221 13.87 -0.21 -7.67
CA LYS A 221 14.50 -1.33 -8.39
C LYS A 221 14.99 -2.41 -7.45
N THR A 222 15.73 -2.02 -6.42
CA THR A 222 16.35 -2.96 -5.50
C THR A 222 15.31 -3.75 -4.71
N LEU A 223 14.23 -3.09 -4.27
CA LEU A 223 13.15 -3.78 -3.58
C LEU A 223 12.33 -4.68 -4.51
N LEU A 224 11.93 -4.18 -5.69
CA LEU A 224 11.02 -4.90 -6.58
C LEU A 224 11.59 -6.26 -7.02
N ASP A 225 12.91 -6.34 -7.19
CA ASP A 225 13.60 -7.58 -7.56
C ASP A 225 13.73 -8.59 -6.41
N ASP A 226 13.44 -8.18 -5.17
CA ASP A 226 13.61 -8.99 -3.94
C ASP A 226 12.32 -9.12 -3.11
N LEU A 227 11.15 -8.75 -3.66
CA LEU A 227 9.88 -8.87 -2.94
C LEU A 227 9.47 -10.34 -2.75
N PRO A 228 9.09 -10.75 -1.52
CA PRO A 228 8.62 -12.11 -1.26
C PRO A 228 7.18 -12.31 -1.77
N VAL A 229 6.72 -13.56 -1.75
CA VAL A 229 5.31 -13.88 -2.07
C VAL A 229 4.37 -13.34 -0.98
N LEU A 230 3.26 -12.71 -1.38
CA LEU A 230 2.35 -12.00 -0.47
C LEU A 230 1.83 -12.84 0.70
N GLN A 231 1.56 -14.11 0.45
CA GLN A 231 1.05 -15.00 1.48
C GLN A 231 2.16 -15.39 2.47
N LYS A 232 3.40 -15.50 1.99
CA LYS A 232 4.55 -15.93 2.80
C LYS A 232 5.03 -14.82 3.74
N ILE A 233 5.02 -13.57 3.28
CA ILE A 233 5.59 -12.41 4.02
C ILE A 233 5.06 -12.24 5.45
N TRP A 234 3.87 -12.78 5.75
CA TRP A 234 3.29 -12.74 7.10
C TRP A 234 3.06 -14.13 7.67
N LEU A 235 2.43 -15.04 6.91
CA LEU A 235 1.84 -16.25 7.49
C LEU A 235 2.87 -17.16 8.13
N THR A 236 4.00 -17.40 7.46
CA THR A 236 5.00 -18.37 7.91
C THR A 236 5.69 -17.92 9.20
N THR A 237 6.13 -16.66 9.24
CA THR A 237 6.86 -16.13 10.39
C THR A 237 5.92 -15.87 11.57
N ALA A 238 4.71 -15.35 11.31
CA ALA A 238 3.75 -15.10 12.38
C ALA A 238 3.29 -16.41 13.05
N GLU A 239 3.00 -17.46 12.27
CA GLU A 239 2.59 -18.76 12.82
C GLU A 239 3.71 -19.35 13.70
N ALA A 240 4.97 -19.31 13.24
CA ALA A 240 6.10 -19.78 14.01
C ALA A 240 6.23 -19.03 15.35
N LEU A 241 6.13 -17.70 15.33
CA LEU A 241 6.21 -16.88 16.54
C LEU A 241 5.03 -17.10 17.49
N ILE A 242 3.82 -17.31 16.97
CA ILE A 242 2.62 -17.60 17.77
C ILE A 242 2.80 -18.89 18.58
N LEU A 243 3.37 -19.92 17.96
CA LEU A 243 3.64 -21.20 18.61
C LEU A 243 4.83 -21.10 19.56
N GLU A 244 5.91 -20.42 19.16
CA GLU A 244 7.11 -20.22 19.98
C GLU A 244 6.77 -19.49 21.29
N ARG A 245 5.96 -18.42 21.21
CA ARG A 245 5.50 -17.66 22.37
C ARG A 245 4.41 -18.37 23.17
N LYS A 246 3.94 -19.55 22.73
CA LYS A 246 2.85 -20.33 23.36
C LYS A 246 1.56 -19.53 23.52
N ILE A 247 1.28 -18.64 22.57
CA ILE A 247 -0.01 -17.92 22.53
C ILE A 247 -1.14 -18.92 22.26
N VAL A 248 -0.83 -19.96 21.48
CA VAL A 248 -1.71 -21.07 21.13
C VAL A 248 -0.91 -22.38 21.22
N GLU A 249 -1.53 -23.47 21.69
CA GLU A 249 -0.86 -24.76 21.82
C GLU A 249 -0.57 -25.43 20.47
N ARG A 250 -1.52 -25.35 19.52
CA ARG A 250 -1.41 -26.01 18.21
C ARG A 250 -1.89 -25.10 17.08
N PRO A 251 -1.36 -25.27 15.85
CA PRO A 251 -1.81 -24.49 14.70
C PRO A 251 -3.32 -24.58 14.41
N ILE A 252 -3.95 -25.72 14.72
CA ILE A 252 -5.39 -25.93 14.49
C ILE A 252 -6.28 -25.06 15.38
N ASP A 253 -5.73 -24.60 16.51
CA ASP A 253 -6.45 -23.77 17.48
C ASP A 253 -6.42 -22.28 17.04
N ILE A 254 -5.67 -21.94 15.97
CA ILE A 254 -5.75 -20.64 15.30
C ILE A 254 -7.05 -20.56 14.49
N LYS A 255 -7.86 -19.54 14.78
CA LYS A 255 -9.16 -19.34 14.14
C LYS A 255 -9.02 -19.14 12.64
N ARG A 256 -9.92 -19.77 11.88
CA ARG A 256 -9.98 -19.67 10.41
C ARG A 256 -11.03 -18.67 9.94
N ASN A 257 -10.94 -18.30 8.65
CA ASN A 257 -11.78 -17.28 8.00
C ASN A 257 -13.25 -17.22 8.46
N ALA A 258 -13.97 -18.34 8.49
CA ALA A 258 -15.39 -18.35 8.88
C ALA A 258 -15.59 -17.96 10.36
N GLN A 259 -14.76 -18.47 11.26
CA GLN A 259 -14.82 -18.15 12.69
C GLN A 259 -14.45 -16.68 12.92
N VAL A 260 -13.39 -16.20 12.25
CA VAL A 260 -12.95 -14.81 12.33
C VAL A 260 -14.02 -13.85 11.81
N MET A 261 -14.68 -14.17 10.69
CA MET A 261 -15.78 -13.36 10.16
C MET A 261 -16.96 -13.26 11.14
N LEU A 262 -17.34 -14.39 11.76
CA LEU A 262 -18.40 -14.39 12.78
C LEU A 262 -18.01 -13.51 13.98
N GLU A 263 -16.77 -13.61 14.46
CA GLU A 263 -16.29 -12.78 15.55
C GLU A 263 -16.22 -11.29 15.21
N LEU A 264 -15.83 -10.94 13.99
CA LEU A 264 -15.83 -9.54 13.57
C LEU A 264 -17.26 -8.94 13.53
N ILE A 265 -18.29 -9.76 13.30
CA ILE A 265 -19.68 -9.30 13.17
C ILE A 265 -20.44 -9.33 14.51
N ARG A 266 -20.08 -10.21 15.45
CA ARG A 266 -20.73 -10.30 16.77
C ARG A 266 -20.75 -8.95 17.51
N GLU A 267 -21.89 -8.64 18.13
CA GLU A 267 -22.09 -7.43 18.94
C GLU A 267 -21.69 -7.63 20.42
N ASP A 268 -21.54 -8.89 20.86
CA ASP A 268 -21.09 -9.22 22.21
C ASP A 268 -19.63 -8.78 22.43
N GLY A 269 -19.33 -8.24 23.61
CA GLY A 269 -17.98 -7.87 24.00
C GLY A 269 -17.41 -6.63 23.31
N VAL A 270 -18.21 -5.91 22.52
CA VAL A 270 -17.79 -4.66 21.85
C VAL A 270 -17.30 -3.63 22.85
N ALA A 271 -17.89 -3.54 24.04
CA ALA A 271 -17.46 -2.57 25.06
C ALA A 271 -16.05 -2.84 25.61
N GLU A 272 -15.69 -4.11 25.85
CA GLU A 272 -14.37 -4.49 26.35
C GLU A 272 -13.29 -4.32 25.28
N GLU A 273 -13.60 -4.69 24.04
CA GLU A 273 -12.68 -4.49 22.92
C GLU A 273 -12.56 -3.01 22.53
N ASP A 274 -13.64 -2.23 22.58
CA ASP A 274 -13.60 -0.80 22.33
C ASP A 274 -12.78 -0.10 23.43
N GLU A 275 -12.86 -0.54 24.69
CA GLU A 275 -11.99 -0.04 25.76
C GLU A 275 -10.52 -0.39 25.49
N TRP A 276 -10.25 -1.60 25.00
CA TRP A 276 -8.89 -2.00 24.64
C TRP A 276 -8.31 -1.19 23.49
N TRP A 277 -9.06 -1.02 22.40
CA TRP A 277 -8.57 -0.36 21.18
C TRP A 277 -8.62 1.17 21.23
N TYR A 278 -9.62 1.71 21.90
CA TYR A 278 -9.92 3.14 21.90
C TYR A 278 -9.87 3.76 23.30
N GLY A 279 -9.58 3.01 24.36
CA GLY A 279 -9.50 3.53 25.72
C GLY A 279 -10.86 3.81 26.37
N ARG A 280 -10.83 3.92 27.71
CA ARG A 280 -12.02 4.19 28.53
C ARG A 280 -12.44 5.66 28.39
N GLY A 281 -13.66 5.92 27.92
CA GLY A 281 -14.24 7.28 27.87
C GLY A 281 -13.97 8.09 26.59
N THR A 282 -13.58 7.46 25.48
CA THR A 282 -13.45 8.17 24.20
C THR A 282 -14.79 8.62 23.62
N SER A 283 -14.82 9.88 23.17
CA SER A 283 -15.99 10.49 22.50
C SER A 283 -16.40 9.70 21.27
N ASP A 284 -17.71 9.60 21.01
CA ASP A 284 -18.28 8.90 19.84
C ASP A 284 -17.73 9.41 18.50
N SER A 285 -17.14 10.62 18.46
CA SER A 285 -16.49 11.18 17.27
C SER A 285 -15.23 10.43 16.81
N ILE A 286 -14.54 9.71 17.71
CA ILE A 286 -13.32 8.95 17.38
C ILE A 286 -13.67 7.52 16.98
N ARG A 287 -14.85 7.05 17.40
CA ARG A 287 -15.34 5.72 17.10
C ARG A 287 -15.94 5.71 15.70
N PRO A 288 -15.60 4.72 14.85
CA PRO A 288 -16.28 4.55 13.58
C PRO A 288 -17.80 4.48 13.80
N PRO A 289 -18.59 5.35 13.13
CA PRO A 289 -20.05 5.32 13.25
C PRO A 289 -20.56 3.98 12.73
N LEU A 290 -21.51 3.39 13.45
CA LEU A 290 -22.15 2.14 13.03
C LEU A 290 -23.07 2.33 11.81
N GLU A 291 -23.56 3.55 11.61
CA GLU A 291 -24.61 3.89 10.62
C GLU A 291 -24.08 4.54 9.32
N ALA A 292 -22.78 4.87 9.21
CA ALA A 292 -22.27 5.76 8.16
C ALA A 292 -22.00 5.11 6.78
N ILE A 293 -22.63 3.97 6.46
CA ILE A 293 -22.56 3.40 5.11
C ILE A 293 -23.94 2.85 4.77
N ASP A 294 -24.83 3.71 4.26
CA ASP A 294 -25.86 3.24 3.34
C ASP A 294 -25.09 2.57 2.18
N GLU A 295 -25.27 1.26 2.06
CA GLU A 295 -24.76 0.50 0.93
C GLU A 295 -25.41 1.06 -0.34
N ASP A 296 -24.63 1.70 -1.22
CA ASP A 296 -25.07 1.94 -2.60
C ASP A 296 -25.52 0.58 -3.15
N PRO A 297 -26.78 0.43 -3.62
CA PRO A 297 -27.25 -0.83 -4.15
C PRO A 297 -26.34 -1.26 -5.29
N ILE A 298 -25.97 -2.54 -5.26
CA ILE A 298 -25.22 -3.18 -6.33
C ILE A 298 -26.12 -3.20 -7.57
N GLU A 299 -25.99 -2.19 -8.44
CA GLU A 299 -26.46 -2.21 -9.83
C GLU A 299 -25.41 -2.83 -10.77
#